data_AF-A0A4V5R9G0-F1
#
_entry.id   AF-A0A4V5R9G0-F1
#
_cell.length_a   1.000
_cell.length_b   1.000
_cell.length_c   1.000
_cell.angle_alpha   90.00
_cell.angle_beta   90.00
_cell.angle_gamma   90.00
#
_symmetry.space_group_name_H-M   'P 1'
#
loop_
_entity.id
_entity.type
_entity.pdbx_description
1 polymer ?
#
loop_
_entity_poly.entity_id
_entity_poly.type
_entity_poly.pdbx_seq_one_letter_code
_entity_poly.pdbx_strand_id
1 'polypeptide(L)'
;MGYFLIKIVVFLSGIGLQVQAYSANIDQYSAIFDPIENFLIIFNLQSLFFPKSKEVRFISLFNLCLFGFSAYLLTYVHGSTIVLIIIALMYTLLRNVKVLIVIIISIIIFLSVVTTIDINSLLGMQDESVFLYKVEKVVGLFNFVYDSNISIYDLPRSTQVRLIETANLLGQNPLLLIFGNGFGGYVTETLYTYGSYLNSDDYSLDQIETGKFHILHAYNQIVLKHGLLSFIVAIWIFLAFKRREDRNFRDAALIFLLISYSFTIKPFLVLALLVYSFKINEQESVDMVLKSGEGR
;
A
#
# COMPACT_ATOMS: atom_id res chain seq x y z
N MET A 1 -16.42 6.15 13.00
CA MET A 1 -17.76 6.67 12.68
C MET A 1 -17.71 8.17 12.36
N GLY A 2 -17.16 9.03 13.23
CA GLY A 2 -17.04 10.48 12.98
C GLY A 2 -16.34 10.87 11.67
N TYR A 3 -15.20 10.26 11.33
CA TYR A 3 -14.49 10.53 10.07
C TYR A 3 -15.34 10.25 8.81
N PHE A 4 -16.03 9.09 8.77
CA PHE A 4 -16.89 8.72 7.63
C PHE A 4 -18.14 9.60 7.53
N LEU A 5 -18.74 9.97 8.67
CA LEU A 5 -19.84 10.96 8.71
C LEU A 5 -19.41 12.31 8.14
N ILE A 6 -18.22 12.79 8.50
CA ILE A 6 -17.65 14.03 7.96
C ILE A 6 -17.43 13.91 6.45
N LYS A 7 -16.93 12.77 5.95
CA LYS A 7 -16.77 12.54 4.51
C LYS A 7 -18.10 12.45 3.75
N ILE A 8 -19.13 11.85 4.33
CA ILE A 8 -20.49 11.89 3.78
C ILE A 8 -20.99 13.33 3.70
N VAL A 9 -20.76 14.14 4.74
CA VAL A 9 -21.12 15.56 4.74
C VAL A 9 -20.34 16.33 3.67
N VAL A 10 -19.03 16.12 3.55
CA VAL A 10 -18.17 16.74 2.51
C VAL A 10 -18.63 16.34 1.10
N PHE A 11 -18.93 15.05 0.90
CA PHE A 11 -19.43 14.51 -0.36
C PHE A 11 -20.82 15.08 -0.72
N LEU A 12 -21.78 15.03 0.20
CA LEU A 12 -23.14 15.57 -0.02
C LEU A 12 -23.17 17.09 -0.17
N SER A 13 -22.26 17.79 0.51
CA SER A 13 -22.17 19.26 0.43
C SER A 13 -21.42 19.74 -0.81
N GLY A 14 -20.70 18.85 -1.52
CA GLY A 14 -19.83 19.24 -2.63
C GLY A 14 -18.66 20.13 -2.22
N ILE A 15 -18.42 20.33 -0.93
CA ILE A 15 -17.35 21.20 -0.42
C ILE A 15 -16.01 20.56 -0.79
N GLY A 16 -15.25 21.23 -1.66
CA GLY A 16 -13.96 20.72 -2.15
C GLY A 16 -14.05 19.78 -3.37
N LEU A 17 -15.25 19.53 -3.91
CA LEU A 17 -15.45 18.78 -5.15
C LEU A 17 -15.70 19.76 -6.32
N GLN A 18 -14.65 20.39 -6.83
CA GLN A 18 -14.72 20.96 -8.19
C GLN A 18 -14.60 19.80 -9.18
N VAL A 19 -15.73 19.33 -9.70
CA VAL A 19 -15.77 18.32 -10.75
C VAL A 19 -15.61 19.02 -12.09
N GLN A 20 -14.39 19.04 -12.65
CA GLN A 20 -14.19 19.33 -14.07
C GLN A 20 -14.36 18.03 -14.88
N ALA A 21 -15.04 18.14 -16.02
CA ALA A 21 -15.18 17.05 -16.96
C ALA A 21 -13.79 16.63 -17.49
N TYR A 22 -13.60 15.31 -17.63
CA TYR A 22 -12.35 14.67 -18.03
C TYR A 22 -11.75 15.33 -19.28
N SER A 23 -10.63 16.04 -19.12
CA SER A 23 -9.77 16.47 -20.23
C SER A 23 -8.39 15.85 -20.03
N ALA A 24 -7.74 15.50 -21.13
CA ALA A 24 -6.42 14.83 -21.14
C ALA A 24 -5.29 15.64 -20.44
N ASN A 25 -5.59 16.86 -19.99
CA ASN A 25 -4.65 17.80 -19.36
C ASN A 25 -4.99 18.14 -17.90
N ILE A 26 -5.78 17.34 -17.19
CA ILE A 26 -6.07 17.63 -15.78
C ILE A 26 -4.92 17.15 -14.89
N ASP A 27 -4.22 18.11 -14.30
CA ASP A 27 -3.39 17.93 -13.10
C ASP A 27 -4.15 17.05 -12.11
N GLN A 28 -3.57 15.92 -11.70
CA GLN A 28 -4.14 15.02 -10.70
C GLN A 28 -4.37 15.79 -9.39
N TYR A 29 -5.55 16.39 -9.24
CA TYR A 29 -5.92 17.04 -7.99
C TYR A 29 -6.08 15.96 -6.93
N SER A 30 -5.14 16.00 -5.99
CA SER A 30 -4.89 15.12 -4.85
C SER A 30 -5.98 15.11 -3.78
N ALA A 31 -7.25 15.28 -4.16
CA ALA A 31 -8.31 15.65 -3.23
C ALA A 31 -9.09 14.47 -2.61
N ILE A 32 -8.99 13.24 -3.13
CA ILE A 32 -9.90 12.17 -2.68
C ILE A 32 -9.19 10.96 -2.08
N PHE A 33 -7.98 10.60 -2.49
CA PHE A 33 -7.27 9.48 -1.88
C PHE A 33 -6.32 9.94 -0.76
N ASP A 34 -6.94 10.41 0.32
CA ASP A 34 -6.26 10.69 1.58
C ASP A 34 -5.67 9.36 2.11
N PRO A 35 -4.39 9.32 2.53
CA PRO A 35 -3.83 8.10 3.06
C PRO A 35 -4.55 7.58 4.32
N ILE A 36 -5.31 8.43 5.04
CA ILE A 36 -6.22 7.99 6.10
C ILE A 36 -7.30 7.07 5.54
N GLU A 37 -7.83 7.35 4.34
CA GLU A 37 -8.83 6.48 3.70
C GLU A 37 -8.23 5.12 3.35
N ASN A 38 -7.02 5.09 2.80
CA ASN A 38 -6.32 3.83 2.53
C ASN A 38 -6.11 3.00 3.81
N PHE A 39 -5.75 3.64 4.93
CA PHE A 39 -5.66 2.96 6.22
C PHE A 39 -7.02 2.43 6.69
N LEU A 40 -8.07 3.25 6.58
CA LEU A 40 -9.42 2.89 7.00
C LEU A 40 -10.02 1.77 6.14
N ILE A 41 -9.73 1.73 4.84
CA ILE A 41 -10.16 0.65 3.95
C ILE A 41 -9.58 -0.68 4.44
N ILE A 42 -8.28 -0.72 4.72
CA ILE A 42 -7.61 -1.92 5.25
C ILE A 42 -8.22 -2.32 6.60
N PHE A 43 -8.43 -1.35 7.49
CA PHE A 43 -9.02 -1.62 8.80
C PHE A 43 -10.46 -2.14 8.72
N ASN A 44 -11.30 -1.56 7.85
CA ASN A 44 -12.67 -2.03 7.62
C ASN A 44 -12.68 -3.41 6.96
N LEU A 45 -11.79 -3.70 6.01
CA LEU A 45 -11.65 -5.04 5.44
C LEU A 45 -11.36 -6.06 6.54
N GLN A 46 -10.34 -5.83 7.36
CA GLN A 46 -10.03 -6.77 8.44
C GLN A 46 -11.15 -6.90 9.46
N SER A 47 -11.83 -5.80 9.77
CA SER A 47 -12.96 -5.77 10.71
C SER A 47 -14.25 -6.38 10.16
N LEU A 48 -14.41 -6.48 8.84
CA LEU A 48 -15.49 -7.24 8.20
C LEU A 48 -15.32 -8.74 8.43
N PHE A 49 -14.10 -9.26 8.21
CA PHE A 49 -13.80 -10.69 8.30
C PHE A 49 -13.55 -11.17 9.73
N PHE A 50 -12.95 -10.35 10.58
CA PHE A 50 -12.65 -10.66 11.98
C PHE A 50 -13.26 -9.63 12.94
N PRO A 51 -14.59 -9.45 12.92
CA PRO A 51 -15.21 -8.41 13.73
C PRO A 51 -15.11 -8.72 15.23
N LYS A 52 -14.96 -7.67 16.03
CA LYS A 52 -15.17 -7.75 17.49
C LYS A 52 -16.65 -7.97 17.84
N SER A 53 -17.57 -7.40 17.06
CA SER A 53 -19.02 -7.52 17.27
C SER A 53 -19.80 -7.47 15.95
N LYS A 54 -21.08 -7.85 15.96
CA LYS A 54 -21.93 -7.82 14.75
C LYS A 54 -22.08 -6.40 14.20
N GLU A 55 -22.14 -5.42 15.10
CA GLU A 55 -22.24 -3.99 14.78
C GLU A 55 -20.99 -3.52 14.05
N VAL A 56 -19.79 -3.90 14.53
CA VAL A 56 -18.52 -3.59 13.86
C VAL A 56 -18.47 -4.18 12.46
N ARG A 57 -18.96 -5.41 12.27
CA ARG A 57 -19.06 -6.03 10.93
C ARG A 57 -19.95 -5.22 10.00
N PHE A 58 -21.13 -4.82 10.48
CA PHE A 58 -22.09 -4.05 9.68
C PHE A 58 -21.55 -2.66 9.31
N ILE A 59 -20.97 -1.96 10.28
CA ILE A 59 -20.31 -0.67 10.06
C ILE A 59 -19.18 -0.80 9.04
N SER A 60 -18.38 -1.87 9.14
CA SER A 60 -17.28 -2.13 8.21
C SER A 60 -17.78 -2.39 6.78
N LEU A 61 -18.84 -3.20 6.64
CA LEU A 61 -19.48 -3.46 5.35
C LEU A 61 -20.03 -2.16 4.74
N PHE A 62 -20.76 -1.38 5.53
CA PHE A 62 -21.33 -0.11 5.11
C PHE A 62 -20.25 0.87 4.62
N ASN A 63 -19.16 1.01 5.37
CA ASN A 63 -18.04 1.88 4.97
C ASN A 63 -17.39 1.42 3.66
N LEU A 64 -17.22 0.10 3.46
CA LEU A 64 -16.67 -0.45 2.21
C LEU A 64 -17.61 -0.22 1.02
N CYS A 65 -18.92 -0.35 1.21
CA CYS A 65 -19.92 -0.04 0.19
C CYS A 65 -19.91 1.45 -0.17
N LEU A 66 -19.83 2.34 0.81
CA LEU A 66 -19.71 3.79 0.58
C LEU A 66 -18.44 4.14 -0.19
N PHE A 67 -17.31 3.51 0.15
CA PHE A 67 -16.07 3.67 -0.59
C PHE A 67 -16.23 3.22 -2.05
N GLY A 68 -16.79 2.02 -2.28
CA GLY A 68 -17.03 1.50 -3.63
C GLY A 68 -17.96 2.39 -4.45
N PHE A 69 -19.02 2.91 -3.84
CA PHE A 69 -19.95 3.85 -4.49
C PHE A 69 -19.26 5.18 -4.83
N SER A 70 -18.47 5.74 -3.91
CA SER A 70 -17.72 6.98 -4.14
C SER A 70 -16.70 6.80 -5.28
N ALA A 71 -15.96 5.69 -5.28
CA ALA A 71 -15.02 5.34 -6.32
C ALA A 71 -15.70 5.20 -7.70
N TYR A 72 -16.90 4.59 -7.75
CA TYR A 72 -17.69 4.48 -8.97
C TYR A 72 -18.10 5.86 -9.50
N LEU A 73 -18.65 6.73 -8.64
CA LEU A 73 -19.10 8.07 -9.04
C LEU A 73 -17.95 8.95 -9.53
N LEU A 74 -16.78 8.81 -8.92
CA LEU A 74 -15.58 9.58 -9.27
C LEU A 74 -14.79 8.96 -10.42
N THR A 75 -15.24 7.81 -10.94
CA THR A 75 -14.63 7.03 -12.03
C THR A 75 -13.13 6.77 -11.86
N TYR A 76 -12.63 6.79 -10.62
CA TYR A 76 -11.20 6.77 -10.34
C TYR A 76 -10.86 6.07 -9.03
N VAL A 77 -9.89 5.17 -9.10
CA VAL A 77 -9.23 4.57 -7.94
C VAL A 77 -7.73 4.55 -8.18
N HIS A 78 -6.96 5.06 -7.22
CA HIS A 78 -5.49 4.95 -7.29
C HIS A 78 -5.05 3.48 -7.33
N GLY A 79 -4.12 3.16 -8.22
CA GLY A 79 -3.58 1.80 -8.36
C GLY A 79 -2.98 1.27 -7.05
N SER A 80 -2.37 2.13 -6.23
CA SER A 80 -1.84 1.77 -4.91
C SER A 80 -2.92 1.34 -3.93
N THR A 81 -4.11 1.95 -3.96
CA THR A 81 -5.27 1.56 -3.16
C THR A 81 -5.76 0.16 -3.53
N ILE A 82 -5.82 -0.15 -4.82
CA ILE A 82 -6.19 -1.50 -5.31
C ILE A 82 -5.18 -2.54 -4.80
N VAL A 83 -3.88 -2.26 -4.90
CA VAL A 83 -2.82 -3.15 -4.39
C VAL A 83 -2.97 -3.37 -2.89
N LEU A 84 -3.23 -2.31 -2.11
CA LEU A 84 -3.46 -2.43 -0.66
C LEU A 84 -4.70 -3.28 -0.32
N ILE A 85 -5.80 -3.11 -1.06
CA ILE A 85 -7.01 -3.94 -0.91
C ILE A 85 -6.67 -5.41 -1.19
N ILE A 86 -5.96 -5.70 -2.28
CA ILE A 86 -5.57 -7.06 -2.65
C ILE A 86 -4.70 -7.68 -1.55
N ILE A 87 -3.68 -6.97 -1.06
CA ILE A 87 -2.80 -7.48 -0.01
C ILE A 87 -3.56 -7.68 1.30
N ALA A 88 -4.46 -6.77 1.67
CA ALA A 88 -5.30 -6.90 2.84
C ALA A 88 -6.26 -8.11 2.73
N LEU A 89 -6.82 -8.35 1.55
CA LEU A 89 -7.64 -9.53 1.26
C LEU A 89 -6.81 -10.82 1.34
N MET A 90 -5.65 -10.87 0.69
CA MET A 90 -4.74 -12.02 0.78
C MET A 90 -4.34 -12.34 2.22
N TYR A 91 -3.96 -11.32 2.99
CA TYR A 91 -3.65 -11.47 4.41
C TYR A 91 -4.83 -12.04 5.21
N THR A 92 -6.03 -11.52 4.93
CA THR A 92 -7.27 -11.98 5.57
C THR A 92 -7.55 -13.45 5.25
N LEU A 93 -7.32 -13.88 4.01
CA LEU A 93 -7.48 -15.26 3.58
C LEU A 93 -6.48 -16.19 4.27
N LEU A 94 -5.22 -15.79 4.34
CA LEU A 94 -4.19 -16.55 5.07
C LEU A 94 -4.52 -16.68 6.56
N ARG A 95 -5.18 -15.67 7.15
CA ARG A 95 -5.62 -15.70 8.55
C ARG A 95 -6.87 -16.57 8.77
N ASN A 96 -7.65 -16.89 7.74
CA ASN A 96 -8.84 -17.73 7.84
C ASN A 96 -8.87 -18.81 6.76
N VAL A 97 -8.27 -19.96 7.08
CA VAL A 97 -8.18 -21.12 6.18
C VAL A 97 -9.54 -21.55 5.61
N LYS A 98 -10.64 -21.35 6.34
CA LYS A 98 -11.99 -21.69 5.86
C LYS A 98 -12.46 -20.76 4.73
N VAL A 99 -12.17 -19.46 4.84
CA VAL A 99 -12.49 -18.48 3.76
C VAL A 99 -11.57 -18.71 2.57
N LEU A 100 -10.29 -19.01 2.81
CA LEU A 100 -9.35 -19.41 1.75
C LEU A 100 -9.86 -20.63 0.98
N ILE A 101 -10.33 -21.67 1.67
CA ILE A 101 -10.92 -22.87 1.04
C ILE A 101 -12.14 -22.50 0.20
N VAL A 102 -13.06 -21.67 0.71
CA VAL A 102 -14.25 -21.25 -0.05
C VAL A 102 -13.85 -20.49 -1.31
N ILE A 103 -12.89 -19.55 -1.23
CA ILE A 103 -12.42 -18.82 -2.42
C ILE A 103 -11.72 -19.74 -3.41
N ILE A 104 -10.86 -20.65 -2.95
CA ILE A 104 -10.22 -21.63 -3.84
C ILE A 104 -11.28 -22.48 -4.55
N ILE A 105 -12.30 -22.95 -3.84
CA ILE A 105 -13.43 -23.67 -4.42
C ILE A 105 -14.18 -22.79 -5.42
N SER A 106 -14.47 -21.52 -5.10
CA SER A 106 -15.12 -20.58 -6.01
C SER A 106 -14.29 -20.31 -7.26
N ILE A 107 -12.96 -20.22 -7.15
CA ILE A 107 -12.04 -20.07 -8.28
C ILE A 107 -12.03 -21.35 -9.12
N ILE A 108 -11.98 -22.52 -8.51
CA ILE A 108 -12.05 -23.81 -9.22
C ILE A 108 -13.39 -23.92 -9.97
N ILE A 109 -14.50 -23.57 -9.33
CA ILE A 109 -15.83 -23.53 -9.96
C ILE A 109 -15.85 -22.53 -11.10
N PHE A 110 -15.39 -21.29 -10.87
CA PHE A 110 -15.33 -20.26 -11.88
C PHE A 110 -14.47 -20.68 -13.07
N LEU A 111 -13.27 -21.21 -12.84
CA LEU A 111 -12.40 -21.72 -13.90
C LEU A 111 -13.03 -22.91 -14.61
N SER A 112 -13.71 -23.82 -13.91
CA SER A 112 -14.41 -24.96 -14.53
C SER A 112 -15.59 -24.52 -15.41
N VAL A 113 -16.24 -23.41 -15.07
CA VAL A 113 -17.29 -22.79 -15.88
C VAL A 113 -16.67 -22.01 -17.04
N VAL A 114 -15.59 -21.26 -16.81
CA VAL A 114 -14.92 -20.45 -17.84
C VAL A 114 -14.17 -21.33 -18.85
N THR A 115 -13.70 -22.52 -18.48
CA THR A 115 -13.14 -23.50 -19.43
C THR A 115 -14.18 -24.07 -20.41
N THR A 116 -15.48 -23.77 -20.21
CA THR A 116 -16.53 -24.06 -21.21
C THR A 116 -16.79 -22.89 -22.16
N ILE A 117 -16.15 -21.74 -21.93
CA ILE A 117 -16.22 -20.55 -22.77
C ILE A 117 -15.03 -20.62 -23.74
N ASP A 118 -15.31 -20.61 -25.05
CA ASP A 118 -14.28 -20.59 -26.08
C ASP A 118 -13.47 -19.29 -25.99
N ILE A 119 -12.25 -19.40 -25.46
CA ILE A 119 -11.29 -18.29 -25.27
C ILE A 119 -10.99 -17.57 -26.59
N ASN A 120 -11.17 -18.24 -27.74
CA ASN A 120 -10.96 -17.63 -29.05
C ASN A 120 -12.00 -16.54 -29.38
N SER A 121 -13.16 -16.53 -28.71
CA SER A 121 -14.14 -15.44 -28.82
C SER A 121 -13.76 -14.18 -28.03
N LEU A 122 -12.91 -14.31 -27.01
CA LEU A 122 -12.47 -13.20 -26.15
C LEU A 122 -11.19 -12.52 -26.67
N LEU A 123 -10.32 -13.28 -27.36
CA LEU A 123 -9.06 -12.80 -27.93
C LEU A 123 -9.23 -12.04 -29.26
N GLY A 124 -10.46 -12.00 -29.81
CA GLY A 124 -10.80 -11.23 -31.01
C GLY A 124 -10.95 -9.72 -30.79
N MET A 125 -10.85 -9.23 -29.55
CA MET A 125 -10.88 -7.79 -29.25
C MET A 125 -9.45 -7.27 -29.10
N GLN A 126 -8.84 -6.94 -30.24
CA GLN A 126 -7.66 -6.08 -30.28
C GLN A 126 -8.05 -4.69 -29.78
N ASP A 127 -7.66 -4.38 -28.55
CA ASP A 127 -7.21 -3.07 -28.11
C ASP A 127 -6.24 -3.31 -26.94
N GLU A 128 -5.18 -2.49 -26.87
CA GLU A 128 -4.11 -2.57 -25.86
C GLU A 128 -4.67 -2.53 -24.44
N SER A 129 -5.05 -3.70 -23.90
CA SER A 129 -5.67 -3.76 -22.59
C SER A 129 -4.61 -3.48 -21.52
N VAL A 130 -4.95 -2.61 -20.56
CA VAL A 130 -4.17 -2.36 -19.33
C VAL A 130 -3.83 -3.67 -18.60
N PHE A 131 -4.64 -4.71 -18.80
CA PHE A 131 -4.39 -6.06 -18.31
C PHE A 131 -3.17 -6.71 -18.97
N LEU A 132 -3.08 -6.73 -20.30
CA LEU A 132 -1.94 -7.30 -21.04
C LEU A 132 -0.63 -6.62 -20.64
N TYR A 133 -0.63 -5.28 -20.58
CA TYR A 133 0.54 -4.51 -20.13
C TYR A 133 0.97 -4.84 -18.69
N LYS A 134 0.03 -5.19 -17.79
CA LYS A 134 0.37 -5.65 -16.42
C LYS A 134 0.91 -7.07 -16.41
N VAL A 135 0.39 -7.96 -17.26
CA VAL A 135 0.91 -9.34 -17.40
C VAL A 135 2.34 -9.31 -17.94
N GLU A 136 2.61 -8.49 -18.95
CA GLU A 136 3.95 -8.27 -19.51
C GLU A 136 4.96 -7.79 -18.45
N LYS A 137 4.54 -6.93 -17.51
CA LYS A 137 5.40 -6.52 -16.37
C LYS A 137 5.80 -7.67 -15.48
N VAL A 138 4.86 -8.57 -15.18
CA VAL A 138 5.10 -9.73 -14.33
C VAL A 138 6.02 -10.70 -15.06
N VAL A 139 5.68 -11.06 -16.30
CA VAL A 139 6.48 -11.99 -17.13
C VAL A 139 7.89 -11.42 -17.36
N GLY A 140 8.02 -10.13 -17.68
CA GLY A 140 9.31 -9.47 -17.86
C GLY A 140 10.18 -9.53 -16.61
N LEU A 141 9.61 -9.33 -15.41
CA LEU A 141 10.35 -9.46 -14.15
C LEU A 141 10.80 -10.90 -13.89
N PHE A 142 9.93 -11.89 -14.17
CA PHE A 142 10.32 -13.30 -14.08
C PHE A 142 11.49 -13.60 -15.02
N ASN A 143 11.40 -13.19 -16.29
CA ASN A 143 12.47 -13.45 -17.25
C ASN A 143 13.78 -12.76 -16.85
N PHE A 144 13.74 -11.52 -16.36
CA PHE A 144 14.94 -10.83 -15.83
C PHE A 144 15.61 -11.56 -14.66
N VAL A 145 14.85 -12.26 -13.81
CA VAL A 145 15.42 -13.03 -12.68
C VAL A 145 16.07 -14.34 -13.13
N TYR A 146 15.54 -14.98 -14.18
CA TYR A 146 15.93 -16.35 -14.56
C TYR A 146 16.75 -16.43 -15.86
N ASP A 147 16.75 -15.40 -16.69
CA ASP A 147 17.53 -15.31 -17.92
C ASP A 147 18.66 -14.29 -17.75
N SER A 148 19.89 -14.78 -17.72
CA SER A 148 21.10 -13.96 -17.58
C SER A 148 21.35 -13.02 -18.76
N ASN A 149 20.63 -13.18 -19.88
CA ASN A 149 20.76 -12.34 -21.06
C ASN A 149 19.85 -11.11 -21.05
N ILE A 150 18.92 -11.03 -20.09
CA ILE A 150 17.99 -9.90 -19.98
C ILE A 150 18.60 -8.86 -19.05
N SER A 151 18.83 -7.67 -19.60
CA SER A 151 19.29 -6.51 -18.84
C SER A 151 18.13 -5.80 -18.15
N ILE A 152 18.45 -5.02 -17.13
CA ILE A 152 17.48 -4.13 -16.46
C ILE A 152 16.81 -3.16 -17.46
N TYR A 153 17.52 -2.83 -18.56
CA TYR A 153 17.03 -1.93 -19.60
C TYR A 153 16.05 -2.57 -20.58
N ASP A 154 15.93 -3.90 -20.57
CA ASP A 154 14.99 -4.65 -21.42
C ASP A 154 13.62 -4.82 -20.74
N LEU A 155 13.49 -4.35 -19.49
CA LEU A 155 12.26 -4.44 -18.73
C LEU A 155 11.26 -3.35 -19.14
N PRO A 156 9.95 -3.60 -18.98
CA PRO A 156 8.95 -2.56 -19.17
C PRO A 156 9.26 -1.33 -18.32
N ARG A 157 9.19 -0.13 -18.91
CA ARG A 157 9.58 1.17 -18.32
C ARG A 157 9.30 1.32 -16.83
N SER A 158 8.06 1.06 -16.43
CA SER A 158 7.65 1.23 -15.03
C SER A 158 8.38 0.27 -14.07
N THR A 159 8.69 -0.95 -14.51
CA THR A 159 9.47 -1.93 -13.73
C THR A 159 10.95 -1.55 -13.74
N GLN A 160 11.47 -1.17 -14.89
CA GLN A 160 12.84 -0.69 -15.08
C GLN A 160 13.17 0.47 -14.14
N VAL A 161 12.38 1.55 -14.16
CA VAL A 161 12.59 2.74 -13.29
C VAL A 161 12.67 2.33 -11.82
N ARG A 162 11.76 1.48 -11.35
CA ARG A 162 11.74 1.02 -9.95
C ARG A 162 12.97 0.20 -9.58
N LEU A 163 13.46 -0.66 -10.48
CA LEU A 163 14.66 -1.45 -10.20
C LEU A 163 15.93 -0.61 -10.25
N ILE A 164 16.01 0.38 -11.14
CA ILE A 164 17.13 1.33 -11.20
C ILE A 164 17.17 2.17 -9.93
N GLU A 165 16.02 2.65 -9.46
CA GLU A 165 15.92 3.31 -8.16
C GLU A 165 16.44 2.42 -7.03
N THR A 166 16.01 1.15 -6.98
CA THR A 166 16.45 0.21 -5.96
C THR A 166 17.96 0.01 -6.02
N ALA A 167 18.52 -0.19 -7.21
CA ALA A 167 19.95 -0.37 -7.39
C ALA A 167 20.72 0.89 -6.97
N ASN A 168 20.32 2.06 -7.44
CA ASN A 168 20.95 3.33 -7.08
C ASN A 168 20.84 3.65 -5.59
N LEU A 169 19.72 3.28 -4.96
CA LEU A 169 19.54 3.40 -3.52
C LEU A 169 20.51 2.49 -2.76
N LEU A 170 20.68 1.23 -3.19
CA LEU A 170 21.65 0.29 -2.63
C LEU A 170 23.11 0.69 -2.87
N GLY A 171 23.37 1.46 -3.93
CA GLY A 171 24.68 2.06 -4.21
C GLY A 171 25.01 3.30 -3.39
N GLN A 172 24.06 3.84 -2.61
CA GLN A 172 24.31 4.97 -1.71
C GLN A 172 25.12 4.56 -0.47
N ASN A 173 25.51 5.56 0.32
CA ASN A 173 26.14 5.34 1.62
C ASN A 173 25.34 4.33 2.48
N PRO A 174 25.96 3.29 3.05
CA PRO A 174 25.26 2.29 3.86
C PRO A 174 24.51 2.87 5.08
N LEU A 175 24.97 3.99 5.65
CA LEU A 175 24.26 4.67 6.74
C LEU A 175 22.94 5.27 6.27
N LEU A 176 22.88 5.78 5.03
CA LEU A 176 21.65 6.25 4.42
C LEU A 176 20.66 5.11 4.25
N LEU A 177 21.12 3.92 3.86
CA LEU A 177 20.26 2.73 3.79
C LEU A 177 19.68 2.36 5.15
N ILE A 178 20.47 2.45 6.22
CA ILE A 178 20.04 2.07 7.57
C ILE A 178 19.06 3.10 8.15
N PHE A 179 19.43 4.39 8.12
CA PHE A 179 18.72 5.45 8.86
C PHE A 179 17.81 6.32 7.99
N GLY A 180 17.97 6.25 6.67
CA GLY A 180 17.33 7.16 5.72
C GLY A 180 18.06 8.50 5.62
N ASN A 181 17.60 9.31 4.67
CA ASN A 181 18.09 10.65 4.34
C ASN A 181 17.07 11.75 4.74
N GLY A 182 16.00 11.39 5.46
CA GLY A 182 15.01 12.33 5.97
C GLY A 182 14.26 13.14 4.91
N PHE A 183 13.55 14.18 5.35
CA PHE A 183 12.84 15.10 4.46
C PHE A 183 13.84 15.89 3.61
N GLY A 184 13.59 16.00 2.31
CA GLY A 184 14.54 16.58 1.35
C GLY A 184 15.65 15.63 0.87
N GLY A 185 15.76 14.43 1.44
CA GLY A 185 16.71 13.42 0.98
C GLY A 185 16.48 13.00 -0.47
N TYR A 186 17.56 12.74 -1.20
CA TYR A 186 17.54 12.31 -2.60
C TYR A 186 18.54 11.18 -2.83
N VAL A 187 18.38 10.46 -3.94
CA VAL A 187 19.41 9.57 -4.50
C VAL A 187 19.94 10.18 -5.79
N THR A 188 21.18 9.83 -6.11
CA THR A 188 21.79 10.08 -7.41
C THR A 188 22.01 8.77 -8.14
N GLU A 189 22.28 8.84 -9.43
CA GLU A 189 22.70 7.68 -10.22
C GLU A 189 24.08 7.22 -9.77
N THR A 190 24.19 5.99 -9.25
CA THR A 190 25.45 5.43 -8.75
C THR A 190 25.80 4.13 -9.45
N LEU A 191 24.87 3.17 -9.48
CA LEU A 191 25.09 1.85 -10.08
C LEU A 191 24.50 1.76 -11.48
N TYR A 192 23.37 2.41 -11.72
CA TYR A 192 22.66 2.41 -12.99
C TYR A 192 22.21 3.82 -13.35
N THR A 193 22.25 4.16 -14.64
CA THR A 193 21.71 5.41 -15.13
C THR A 193 20.30 5.19 -15.66
N TYR A 194 19.44 6.17 -15.46
CA TYR A 194 18.11 6.22 -16.05
C TYR A 194 18.13 6.55 -17.55
N GLY A 195 19.31 6.78 -18.14
CA GLY A 195 19.49 6.98 -19.58
C GLY A 195 18.61 8.09 -20.17
N SER A 196 18.43 8.06 -21.49
CA SER A 196 17.63 9.05 -22.24
C SER A 196 16.13 8.74 -22.27
N TYR A 197 15.67 7.73 -21.54
CA TYR A 197 14.29 7.25 -21.56
C TYR A 197 13.44 7.82 -20.42
N LEU A 198 14.05 8.45 -19.43
CA LEU A 198 13.34 9.13 -18.36
C LEU A 198 12.56 10.35 -18.90
N ASN A 199 11.31 10.54 -18.47
CA ASN A 199 10.49 11.67 -18.89
C ASN A 199 9.74 12.30 -17.70
N SER A 200 8.94 13.32 -17.98
CA SER A 200 8.12 14.04 -17.01
C SER A 200 7.09 13.20 -16.26
N ASP A 201 6.75 12.01 -16.76
CA ASP A 201 5.80 11.10 -16.12
C ASP A 201 6.46 10.31 -14.98
N ASP A 202 7.78 10.10 -15.05
CA ASP A 202 8.54 9.39 -14.02
C ASP A 202 9.08 10.37 -12.96
N TYR A 203 9.61 11.52 -13.40
CA TYR A 203 10.21 12.53 -12.52
C TYR A 203 10.02 13.95 -13.08
N SER A 204 9.97 14.94 -12.20
CA SER A 204 9.94 16.34 -12.62
C SER A 204 11.22 16.71 -13.37
N LEU A 205 11.13 17.61 -14.36
CA LEU A 205 12.28 18.05 -15.17
C LEU A 205 13.49 18.47 -14.32
N ASP A 206 13.25 19.20 -13.22
CA ASP A 206 14.31 19.59 -12.27
C ASP A 206 15.07 18.39 -11.67
N GLN A 207 14.38 17.28 -11.37
CA GLN A 207 15.04 16.07 -10.86
C GLN A 207 15.89 15.40 -11.94
N ILE A 208 15.43 15.43 -13.19
CA ILE A 208 16.14 14.87 -14.34
C ILE A 208 17.39 15.69 -14.62
N GLU A 209 17.27 17.01 -14.69
CA GLU A 209 18.38 17.93 -15.00
C GLU A 209 19.43 17.94 -13.90
N THR A 210 19.02 17.90 -12.64
CA THR A 210 19.95 17.92 -11.50
C THR A 210 20.53 16.55 -11.17
N GLY A 211 19.96 15.46 -11.70
CA GLY A 211 20.30 14.08 -11.34
C GLY A 211 19.99 13.74 -9.87
N LYS A 212 19.08 14.48 -9.23
CA LYS A 212 18.72 14.32 -7.81
C LYS A 212 17.25 13.91 -7.67
N PHE A 213 17.03 12.64 -7.38
CA PHE A 213 15.70 12.04 -7.31
C PHE A 213 15.21 11.96 -5.86
N HIS A 214 14.19 12.74 -5.51
CA HIS A 214 13.70 12.89 -4.12
C HIS A 214 12.31 12.29 -3.87
N ILE A 215 11.59 11.92 -4.95
CA ILE A 215 10.31 11.19 -4.92
C ILE A 215 10.49 9.88 -5.67
N LEU A 216 11.05 8.87 -4.99
CA LEU A 216 11.16 7.54 -5.56
C LEU A 216 9.81 6.83 -5.57
N HIS A 217 9.74 5.74 -6.33
CA HIS A 217 8.56 4.91 -6.39
C HIS A 217 8.63 3.80 -5.33
N ALA A 218 7.47 3.41 -4.82
CA ALA A 218 7.29 2.20 -4.00
C ALA A 218 8.08 2.21 -2.70
N TYR A 219 8.57 1.03 -2.31
CA TYR A 219 9.30 0.85 -1.07
C TYR A 219 10.63 1.62 -1.08
N ASN A 220 11.20 1.93 -2.26
CA ASN A 220 12.43 2.73 -2.39
C ASN A 220 12.28 4.07 -1.66
N GLN A 221 11.09 4.65 -1.74
CA GLN A 221 10.77 5.92 -1.11
C GLN A 221 10.72 5.85 0.43
N ILE A 222 10.33 4.68 0.97
CA ILE A 222 10.40 4.42 2.42
C ILE A 222 11.87 4.31 2.85
N VAL A 223 12.67 3.53 2.11
CA VAL A 223 14.09 3.34 2.44
C VAL A 223 14.84 4.66 2.35
N LEU A 224 14.60 5.45 1.31
CA LEU A 224 15.24 6.75 1.14
C LEU A 224 14.99 7.68 2.32
N LYS A 225 13.77 7.70 2.86
CA LYS A 225 13.38 8.73 3.84
C LYS A 225 13.54 8.28 5.29
N HIS A 226 13.30 7.01 5.56
CA HIS A 226 13.25 6.46 6.92
C HIS A 226 14.21 5.28 7.14
N GLY A 227 14.92 4.87 6.10
CA GLY A 227 15.87 3.77 6.16
C GLY A 227 15.21 2.41 6.42
N LEU A 228 16.04 1.37 6.37
CA LEU A 228 15.64 0.00 6.71
C LEU A 228 15.28 -0.14 8.19
N LEU A 229 15.81 0.73 9.06
CA LEU A 229 15.46 0.76 10.48
C LEU A 229 13.95 0.96 10.69
N SER A 230 13.28 1.72 9.82
CA SER A 230 11.82 1.89 9.89
C SER A 230 11.04 0.58 9.76
N PHE A 231 11.51 -0.35 8.91
CA PHE A 231 10.92 -1.68 8.79
C PHE A 231 11.16 -2.52 10.05
N ILE A 232 12.36 -2.42 10.64
CA ILE A 232 12.68 -3.10 11.90
C ILE A 232 11.77 -2.59 13.01
N VAL A 233 11.59 -1.27 13.13
CA VAL A 233 10.68 -0.65 14.11
C VAL A 233 9.23 -1.10 13.87
N ALA A 234 8.77 -1.14 12.61
CA ALA A 234 7.43 -1.61 12.28
C ALA A 234 7.22 -3.09 12.69
N ILE A 235 8.21 -3.95 12.44
CA ILE A 235 8.18 -5.37 12.85
C ILE A 235 8.23 -5.49 14.38
N TRP A 236 9.06 -4.70 15.05
CA TRP A 236 9.14 -4.69 16.51
C TRP A 236 7.81 -4.27 17.15
N ILE A 237 7.18 -3.20 16.65
CA ILE A 237 5.83 -2.78 17.03
C ILE A 237 4.86 -3.96 16.82
N PHE A 238 4.89 -4.64 15.67
CA PHE A 238 4.04 -5.80 15.43
C PHE A 238 4.21 -6.91 16.49
N LEU A 239 5.44 -7.25 16.84
CA LEU A 239 5.73 -8.26 17.85
C LEU A 239 5.25 -7.82 19.24
N ALA A 240 5.47 -6.55 19.61
CA ALA A 240 5.02 -5.97 20.88
C ALA A 240 3.48 -5.98 21.02
N PHE A 241 2.75 -5.82 19.91
CA PHE A 241 1.29 -5.85 19.89
C PHE A 241 0.70 -7.24 19.55
N LYS A 242 1.51 -8.30 19.44
CA LYS A 242 1.07 -9.62 18.94
C LYS A 242 -0.07 -10.24 19.77
N ARG A 243 -0.11 -9.99 21.08
CA ARG A 243 -1.04 -10.61 22.05
C ARG A 243 -2.25 -9.74 22.45
N ARG A 244 -2.49 -8.60 21.78
CA ARG A 244 -3.48 -7.60 22.24
C ARG A 244 -4.84 -7.67 21.54
N GLU A 245 -5.81 -7.02 22.19
CA GLU A 245 -7.26 -7.12 21.95
C GLU A 245 -7.75 -6.53 20.62
N ASP A 246 -7.01 -5.62 19.97
CA ASP A 246 -7.35 -5.14 18.62
C ASP A 246 -6.36 -5.61 17.55
N ARG A 247 -6.43 -6.93 17.29
CA ARG A 247 -5.65 -7.58 16.25
C ARG A 247 -5.80 -6.92 14.89
N ASN A 248 -6.99 -6.40 14.57
CA ASN A 248 -7.27 -5.78 13.26
C ASN A 248 -6.63 -4.38 13.15
N PHE A 249 -6.66 -3.58 14.21
CA PHE A 249 -5.97 -2.28 14.18
C PHE A 249 -4.47 -2.46 13.97
N ARG A 250 -3.85 -3.37 14.71
CA ARG A 250 -2.42 -3.69 14.56
C ARG A 250 -2.08 -4.15 13.15
N ASP A 251 -2.80 -5.14 12.65
CA ASP A 251 -2.53 -5.74 11.34
C ASP A 251 -2.78 -4.70 10.22
N ALA A 252 -3.81 -3.87 10.34
CA ALA A 252 -4.06 -2.77 9.39
C ALA A 252 -2.95 -1.71 9.42
N ALA A 253 -2.49 -1.32 10.62
CA ALA A 253 -1.40 -0.37 10.77
C ALA A 253 -0.09 -0.90 10.17
N LEU A 254 0.22 -2.19 10.35
CA LEU A 254 1.40 -2.81 9.76
C LEU A 254 1.33 -2.82 8.23
N ILE A 255 0.24 -3.34 7.66
CA ILE A 255 0.05 -3.38 6.19
C ILE A 255 0.17 -1.96 5.63
N PHE A 256 -0.45 -0.98 6.30
CA PHE A 256 -0.40 0.41 5.87
C PHE A 256 1.02 1.01 5.96
N LEU A 257 1.76 0.79 7.05
CA LEU A 257 3.13 1.30 7.21
C LEU A 257 4.08 0.73 6.17
N LEU A 258 3.99 -0.57 5.90
CA LEU A 258 4.89 -1.29 5.01
C LEU A 258 4.61 -1.01 3.53
N ILE A 259 3.34 -0.84 3.15
CA ILE A 259 2.93 -0.90 1.73
C ILE A 259 2.36 0.44 1.23
N SER A 260 1.85 1.31 2.11
CA SER A 260 1.34 2.61 1.68
C SER A 260 2.49 3.51 1.20
N TYR A 261 2.25 4.31 0.18
CA TYR A 261 3.23 5.24 -0.40
C TYR A 261 3.26 6.60 0.31
N SER A 262 2.35 6.80 1.25
CA SER A 262 2.01 8.14 1.68
C SER A 262 2.80 8.62 2.90
N PHE A 263 3.36 9.82 2.76
CA PHE A 263 4.31 10.42 3.69
C PHE A 263 3.72 10.96 4.98
N THR A 264 2.55 11.58 4.89
CA THR A 264 2.08 12.50 5.93
C THR A 264 1.60 11.77 7.17
N ILE A 265 0.94 10.61 7.01
CA ILE A 265 0.30 9.90 8.13
C ILE A 265 1.23 8.91 8.82
N LYS A 266 2.31 8.47 8.15
CA LYS A 266 3.21 7.45 8.70
C LYS A 266 3.96 7.92 9.96
N PRO A 267 4.58 9.11 10.01
CA PRO A 267 5.25 9.57 11.22
C PRO A 267 4.28 9.65 12.41
N PHE A 268 3.07 10.19 12.21
CA PHE A 268 2.06 10.29 13.26
C PHE A 268 1.54 8.92 13.70
N LEU A 269 1.33 7.99 12.77
CA LEU A 269 0.91 6.62 13.10
C LEU A 269 2.01 5.87 13.85
N VAL A 270 3.28 5.98 13.42
CA VAL A 270 4.43 5.41 14.14
C VAL A 270 4.56 6.02 15.52
N LEU A 271 4.49 7.35 15.65
CA LEU A 271 4.52 8.06 16.93
C LEU A 271 3.37 7.63 17.84
N ALA A 272 2.14 7.55 17.32
CA ALA A 272 0.98 7.09 18.07
C ALA A 272 1.16 5.65 18.56
N LEU A 273 1.67 4.76 17.72
CA LEU A 273 1.96 3.37 18.09
C LEU A 273 3.11 3.27 19.10
N LEU A 274 4.15 4.10 18.98
CA LEU A 274 5.26 4.17 19.93
C LEU A 274 4.82 4.69 21.30
N VAL A 275 4.14 5.84 21.34
CA VAL A 275 3.58 6.41 22.58
C VAL A 275 2.64 5.40 23.25
N TYR A 276 1.77 4.76 22.46
CA TYR A 276 0.90 3.70 22.96
C TYR A 276 1.71 2.52 23.50
N SER A 277 2.79 2.09 22.83
CA SER A 277 3.64 1.00 23.31
C SER A 277 4.34 1.31 24.64
N PHE A 278 4.85 2.54 24.82
CA PHE A 278 5.55 2.95 26.04
C PHE A 278 4.61 3.06 27.24
N LYS A 279 3.44 3.68 27.05
CA LYS A 279 2.42 3.82 28.10
C LYS A 279 1.97 2.47 28.67
N ILE A 280 2.03 1.42 27.85
CA ILE A 280 1.58 0.10 28.27
C ILE A 280 2.64 -0.67 29.07
N ASN A 281 3.92 -0.53 28.74
CA ASN A 281 4.97 -1.14 29.55
C ASN A 281 4.95 -0.61 30.99
N GLU A 282 4.59 0.66 31.18
CA GLU A 282 4.34 1.22 32.51
C GLU A 282 3.18 0.51 33.21
N GLN A 283 2.04 0.32 32.53
CA GLN A 283 0.85 -0.31 33.10
C GLN A 283 1.05 -1.78 33.48
N GLU A 284 1.69 -2.59 32.61
CA GLU A 284 2.01 -4.00 32.93
C GLU A 284 3.03 -4.11 34.07
N SER A 285 3.95 -3.14 34.20
CA SER A 285 4.89 -3.09 35.33
C SER A 285 4.19 -2.78 36.65
N VAL A 286 3.20 -1.88 36.66
CA VAL A 286 2.39 -1.57 37.84
C VAL A 286 1.54 -2.78 38.25
N ASP A 287 0.89 -3.45 37.30
CA ASP A 287 0.06 -4.63 37.59
C ASP A 287 0.87 -5.80 38.14
N MET A 288 2.11 -5.99 37.68
CA MET A 288 3.02 -7.01 38.24
C MET A 288 3.47 -6.66 39.66
N VAL A 289 3.76 -5.38 39.95
CA VAL A 289 4.12 -4.93 41.30
C VAL A 289 2.95 -5.11 42.26
N LEU A 290 1.73 -4.73 41.88
CA LEU A 290 0.52 -4.90 42.70
C LEU A 290 0.25 -6.38 43.01
N LYS A 291 0.34 -7.27 42.02
CA LYS A 291 0.18 -8.72 42.23
C LYS A 291 1.27 -9.34 43.10
N SER A 292 2.49 -8.77 43.12
CA SER A 292 3.57 -9.22 43.99
C SER A 292 3.44 -8.71 45.43
N GLY A 293 2.71 -7.61 45.64
CA GLY A 293 2.46 -7.00 46.95
C GLY A 293 1.31 -7.64 47.73
N GLU A 294 0.31 -8.21 47.04
CA GLU A 294 -0.83 -8.91 47.67
C GLU A 294 -0.46 -10.32 48.22
N GLY A 295 0.77 -10.78 47.99
CA GLY A 295 1.29 -12.06 48.47
C GLY A 295 2.18 -11.99 49.72
N ARG A 296 2.21 -10.87 50.44
CA ARG A 296 2.95 -10.71 51.70
C ARG A 296 2.02 -10.44 52.89
#